data_AF-A0A2E4ZQF9-F1
#
_entry.id   AF-A0A2E4ZQF9-F1
#
_cell.length_a   1.000
_cell.length_b   1.000
_cell.length_c   1.000
_cell.angle_alpha   90.00
_cell.angle_beta   90.00
_cell.angle_gamma   90.00
#
_symmetry.space_group_name_H-M   'P 1'
#
loop_
_entity.id
_entity.type
_entity.pdbx_description
1 polymer ?
#
loop_
_entity_poly.entity_id
_entity_poly.type
_entity_poly.pdbx_seq_one_letter_code
_entity_poly.pdbx_strand_id
1 'polypeptide(L)'
;QTAECLYTGCYDADADNYDVQANTGDQEALCEYTGCTNPDADNFDSGANVDDGSCIVAGCMYEAATNYNPAATYDNMSCEFDSVTQGCADPAASNYDEAAEQDNGSCLYSGCTSVDATNYNPNAFGDDGSCEFAGCMNELACNYDASATSDDGSCLIVGCMDPEGLNFDAEANFPGGCDYPDACPGDINGDLFIDVSDLLTFFQYYRTACPE
;
A
#
# COMPACT_ATOMS: atom_id res chain seq x y z
N GLN A 1 27.10 93.51 7.71
CA GLN A 1 26.32 92.28 7.92
C GLN A 1 27.18 91.14 7.42
N THR A 2 27.78 90.39 8.35
CA THR A 2 28.36 89.08 8.02
C THR A 2 27.17 88.18 7.78
N ALA A 3 26.94 87.80 6.53
CA ALA A 3 25.96 86.76 6.21
C ALA A 3 26.55 85.45 6.74
N GLU A 4 26.11 85.03 7.92
CA GLU A 4 26.36 83.66 8.36
C GLU A 4 25.68 82.73 7.36
N CYS A 5 26.48 81.83 6.77
CA CYS A 5 25.95 80.84 5.86
C CYS A 5 25.15 79.85 6.68
N LEU A 6 23.83 79.88 6.50
CA LEU A 6 22.92 78.93 7.11
C LEU A 6 22.97 77.64 6.29
N TYR A 7 23.41 76.56 6.91
CA TYR A 7 23.43 75.23 6.31
C TYR A 7 22.52 74.31 7.14
N THR A 8 21.43 73.88 6.50
CA THR A 8 20.38 73.08 7.14
C THR A 8 20.82 71.63 7.24
N GLY A 9 20.81 71.07 8.44
CA GLY A 9 21.14 69.67 8.70
C GLY A 9 21.00 69.32 10.18
N CYS A 10 21.31 68.07 10.52
CA CYS A 10 21.40 67.66 11.92
C CYS A 10 22.71 68.16 12.52
N TYR A 11 22.62 68.92 13.60
CA TYR A 11 23.77 69.40 14.37
C TYR A 11 23.79 68.86 15.80
N ASP A 12 22.96 67.87 16.11
CA ASP A 12 23.06 67.07 17.34
C ASP A 12 24.22 66.09 17.22
N ALA A 13 25.20 66.19 18.12
CA ALA A 13 26.40 65.37 18.10
C ALA A 13 26.15 63.90 18.45
N ASP A 14 25.00 63.59 19.05
CA ASP A 14 24.60 62.23 19.42
C ASP A 14 23.82 61.53 18.30
N ALA A 15 23.46 62.22 17.21
CA ALA A 15 22.75 61.65 16.06
C ALA A 15 23.69 60.96 15.06
N ASP A 16 23.22 59.91 14.39
CA ASP A 16 24.00 59.13 13.43
C ASP A 16 24.29 59.89 12.14
N ASN A 17 23.42 60.83 11.78
CA ASN A 17 23.59 61.72 10.64
C ASN A 17 24.12 63.12 11.02
N TYR A 18 24.82 63.24 12.15
CA TYR A 18 25.45 64.49 12.60
C TYR A 18 26.35 65.12 11.52
N ASP A 19 26.10 66.39 11.23
CA ASP A 19 26.95 67.22 10.37
C ASP A 19 27.48 68.42 11.16
N VAL A 20 28.80 68.44 11.37
CA VAL A 20 29.50 69.53 12.07
C VAL A 20 29.36 70.90 11.37
N GLN A 21 28.99 70.92 10.09
CA GLN A 21 28.76 72.14 9.33
C GLN A 21 27.33 72.67 9.48
N ALA A 22 26.38 71.85 9.97
CA ALA A 22 24.99 72.25 10.18
C ALA A 22 24.85 73.25 11.32
N ASN A 23 24.02 74.28 11.09
CA ASN A 23 23.80 75.35 12.06
C ASN A 23 22.37 75.91 12.06
N THR A 24 21.46 75.29 11.30
CA THR A 24 20.03 75.63 11.27
C THR A 24 19.20 74.40 10.93
N GLY A 25 17.89 74.45 11.17
CA GLY A 25 16.94 73.37 10.86
C GLY A 25 16.27 72.77 12.09
N ASP A 26 15.13 72.10 11.87
CA ASP A 26 14.37 71.40 12.89
C ASP A 26 15.04 70.07 13.24
N GLN A 27 15.62 69.96 14.43
CA GLN A 27 16.39 68.78 14.83
C GLN A 27 15.49 67.55 15.06
N GLU A 28 14.21 67.74 15.40
CA GLU A 28 13.27 66.62 15.52
C GLU A 28 12.95 65.99 14.16
N ALA A 29 13.03 66.79 13.08
CA ALA A 29 12.75 66.35 11.72
C ALA A 29 14.01 65.94 10.93
N LEU A 30 15.20 66.38 11.34
CA LEU A 30 16.44 66.22 10.58
C LEU A 30 17.41 65.21 11.19
N CYS A 31 17.43 65.03 12.51
CA CYS A 31 18.36 64.10 13.13
C CYS A 31 17.84 62.66 13.07
N GLU A 32 18.71 61.75 12.66
CA GLU A 32 18.45 60.31 12.61
C GLU A 32 19.20 59.64 13.75
N TYR A 33 18.45 58.90 14.56
CA TYR A 33 18.94 58.03 15.62
C TYR A 33 18.56 56.61 15.21
N THR A 34 19.56 55.83 14.83
CA THR A 34 19.41 54.46 14.36
C THR A 34 19.34 53.51 15.55
N GLY A 35 18.45 52.55 15.47
CA GLY A 35 18.26 51.53 16.50
C GLY A 35 16.96 50.78 16.28
N CYS A 36 16.65 49.81 17.15
CA CYS A 36 15.41 49.08 16.99
C CYS A 36 14.20 49.95 17.34
N THR A 37 13.38 50.29 16.35
CA THR A 37 12.17 51.09 16.56
C THR A 37 10.92 50.25 16.87
N ASN A 38 11.03 48.92 16.88
CA ASN A 38 9.90 48.04 17.17
C ASN A 38 9.66 47.94 18.68
N PRO A 39 8.53 48.46 19.23
CA PRO A 39 8.25 48.44 20.66
C PRO A 39 8.08 47.03 21.25
N ASP A 40 7.81 46.02 20.41
CA ASP A 40 7.63 44.63 20.82
C ASP A 40 8.95 43.82 20.77
N ALA A 41 10.08 44.44 20.39
CA ALA A 41 11.39 43.79 20.38
C ALA A 41 12.08 43.87 21.75
N ASP A 42 12.88 42.84 22.07
CA ASP A 42 13.63 42.75 23.33
C ASP A 42 14.68 43.85 23.49
N ASN A 43 15.17 44.39 22.37
CA ASN A 43 16.13 45.49 22.33
C ASN A 43 15.53 46.79 21.76
N PHE A 44 14.22 47.02 21.96
CA PHE A 44 13.58 48.28 21.58
C PHE A 44 14.35 49.49 22.13
N ASP A 45 14.68 50.43 21.24
CA ASP A 45 15.30 51.69 21.58
C ASP A 45 14.27 52.82 21.43
N SER A 46 13.84 53.38 22.58
CA SER A 46 12.90 54.50 22.62
C SER A 46 13.47 55.82 22.07
N GLY A 47 14.79 55.92 21.94
CA GLY A 47 15.48 57.08 21.35
C GLY A 47 15.67 56.97 19.84
N ALA A 48 15.49 55.78 19.26
CA ALA A 48 15.62 55.57 17.83
C ALA A 48 14.40 56.12 17.07
N ASN A 49 14.65 56.78 15.95
CA ASN A 49 13.62 57.20 14.99
C ASN A 49 13.84 56.60 13.59
N VAL A 50 14.93 55.86 13.39
CA VAL A 50 15.24 55.10 12.19
C VAL A 50 15.54 53.65 12.58
N ASP A 51 14.80 52.70 12.00
CA ASP A 51 15.05 51.27 12.21
C ASP A 51 16.38 50.86 11.55
N ASP A 52 17.28 50.29 12.34
CA ASP A 52 18.58 49.78 11.88
C ASP A 52 18.54 48.28 11.53
N GLY A 53 17.40 47.62 11.72
CA GLY A 53 17.22 46.20 11.50
C GLY A 53 17.87 45.32 12.58
N SER A 54 18.32 45.91 13.70
CA SER A 54 18.89 45.18 14.84
C SER A 54 17.83 44.59 15.76
N CYS A 55 16.53 44.82 15.52
CA CYS A 55 15.45 44.35 16.37
C CYS A 55 15.52 42.83 16.62
N ILE A 56 15.53 42.46 17.90
CA ILE A 56 15.54 41.10 18.39
C ILE A 56 14.12 40.79 18.86
N VAL A 57 13.39 40.03 18.06
CA VAL A 57 12.02 39.62 18.37
C VAL A 57 12.01 38.14 18.74
N ALA A 58 11.43 37.83 19.89
CA ALA A 58 11.20 36.47 20.36
C ALA A 58 9.91 35.90 19.74
N GLY A 59 9.92 34.63 19.32
CA GLY A 59 8.69 33.97 18.88
C GLY A 59 8.93 32.64 18.21
N CYS A 60 7.86 31.98 17.78
CA CYS A 60 7.98 30.72 17.06
C CYS A 60 8.47 30.96 15.62
N MET A 61 9.58 30.33 15.23
CA MET A 61 10.17 30.47 13.88
C MET A 61 9.72 29.37 12.89
N TYR A 62 8.86 28.44 13.31
CA TYR A 62 8.45 27.30 12.48
C TYR A 62 7.07 27.56 11.85
N GLU A 63 7.00 27.60 10.51
CA GLU A 63 5.74 27.83 9.77
C GLU A 63 4.64 26.80 10.04
N ALA A 64 5.02 25.60 10.49
CA ALA A 64 4.09 24.54 10.87
C ALA A 64 3.42 24.75 12.23
N ALA A 65 3.88 25.72 13.03
CA ALA A 65 3.26 26.05 14.31
C ALA A 65 2.07 26.99 14.12
N THR A 66 1.03 26.83 14.94
CA THR A 66 -0.18 27.68 14.91
C THR A 66 0.11 29.12 15.33
N ASN A 67 1.18 29.34 16.10
CA ASN A 67 1.65 30.65 16.55
C ASN A 67 2.96 31.08 15.88
N TYR A 68 3.21 30.63 14.65
CA TYR A 68 4.34 31.09 13.84
C TYR A 68 4.39 32.63 13.78
N ASN A 69 5.55 33.18 14.11
CA ASN A 69 5.83 34.61 14.02
C ASN A 69 6.93 34.85 12.97
N PRO A 70 6.59 35.35 11.76
CA PRO A 70 7.58 35.63 10.71
C PRO A 70 8.57 36.75 11.06
N ALA A 71 8.27 37.57 12.08
CA ALA A 71 9.18 38.61 12.57
C ALA A 71 10.17 38.09 13.63
N ALA A 72 10.01 36.85 14.11
CA ALA A 72 10.90 36.29 15.13
C ALA A 72 12.33 36.12 14.59
N THR A 73 13.29 36.62 15.36
CA THR A 73 14.73 36.51 15.08
C THR A 73 15.39 35.35 15.80
N TYR A 74 14.73 34.82 16.84
CA TYR A 74 15.14 33.62 17.57
C TYR A 74 13.93 32.89 18.14
N ASP A 75 14.08 31.57 18.28
CA ASP A 75 13.06 30.69 18.87
C ASP A 75 13.09 30.80 20.40
N ASN A 76 11.95 31.16 20.99
CA ASN A 76 11.76 31.24 22.43
C ASN A 76 11.04 30.02 23.02
N MET A 77 10.95 28.92 22.25
CA MET A 77 10.28 27.68 22.63
C MET A 77 8.78 27.86 22.91
N SER A 78 8.15 28.93 22.40
CA SER A 78 6.71 29.15 22.53
C SER A 78 5.89 28.41 21.47
N CYS A 79 6.52 27.74 20.50
CA CYS A 79 5.82 27.10 19.38
C CYS A 79 4.70 26.15 19.84
N GLU A 80 3.49 26.44 19.38
CA GLU A 80 2.31 25.59 19.55
C GLU A 80 2.10 24.84 18.24
N PHE A 81 2.18 23.52 18.29
CA PHE A 81 1.83 22.67 17.16
C PHE A 81 0.48 22.04 17.46
N ASP A 82 -0.40 21.99 16.46
CA ASP A 82 -1.63 21.21 16.58
C ASP A 82 -1.24 19.75 16.85
N SER A 83 -1.52 19.30 18.07
CA SER A 83 -1.37 17.89 18.44
C SER A 83 -2.53 17.13 17.84
N VAL A 84 -2.49 16.90 16.53
CA VAL A 84 -3.45 15.99 15.88
C VAL A 84 -3.28 14.60 16.49
N THR A 85 -4.38 14.02 16.96
CA THR A 85 -4.38 12.65 17.46
C THR A 85 -4.08 11.74 16.27
N GLN A 86 -2.94 11.07 16.31
CA GLN A 86 -2.49 10.17 15.25
C GLN A 86 -2.80 8.72 15.63
N GLY A 87 -3.36 7.98 14.69
CA GLY A 87 -3.71 6.57 14.84
C GLY A 87 -4.09 5.98 13.49
N CYS A 88 -4.68 4.79 13.49
CA CYS A 88 -5.24 4.23 12.26
C CYS A 88 -6.62 4.83 12.00
N ALA A 89 -6.78 5.55 10.90
CA ALA A 89 -8.05 6.21 10.55
C ALA A 89 -8.97 5.34 9.67
N ASP A 90 -8.58 4.11 9.33
CA ASP A 90 -9.38 3.20 8.50
C ASP A 90 -10.31 2.30 9.35
N PRO A 91 -11.65 2.45 9.25
CA PRO A 91 -12.61 1.62 10.00
C PRO A 91 -12.56 0.12 9.68
N ALA A 92 -11.94 -0.28 8.56
CA ALA A 92 -11.77 -1.68 8.20
C ALA A 92 -10.54 -2.32 8.88
N ALA A 93 -9.66 -1.53 9.49
CA ALA A 93 -8.48 -2.04 10.17
C ALA A 93 -8.80 -2.57 11.58
N SER A 94 -8.05 -3.57 12.02
CA SER A 94 -8.23 -4.21 13.34
C SER A 94 -7.84 -3.31 14.52
N ASN A 95 -7.03 -2.28 14.26
CA ASN A 95 -6.62 -1.27 15.24
C ASN A 95 -7.15 0.13 14.89
N TYR A 96 -8.30 0.21 14.22
CA TYR A 96 -8.99 1.47 13.97
C TYR A 96 -9.14 2.27 15.26
N ASP A 97 -8.74 3.54 15.21
CA ASP A 97 -8.86 4.50 16.30
C ASP A 97 -9.83 5.61 15.87
N GLU A 98 -11.03 5.63 16.45
CA GLU A 98 -12.04 6.64 16.15
C GLU A 98 -11.64 8.05 16.58
N ALA A 99 -10.67 8.19 17.49
CA ALA A 99 -10.14 9.47 17.91
C ALA A 99 -8.99 9.95 17.01
N ALA A 100 -8.50 9.12 16.07
CA ALA A 100 -7.46 9.52 15.14
C ALA A 100 -8.00 10.54 14.11
N GLU A 101 -7.42 11.74 14.13
CA GLU A 101 -7.72 12.80 13.16
C GLU A 101 -6.82 12.69 11.91
N GLN A 102 -5.70 11.98 12.04
CA GLN A 102 -4.75 11.74 10.96
C GLN A 102 -4.25 10.30 10.99
N ASP A 103 -4.30 9.65 9.82
CA ASP A 103 -3.72 8.33 9.64
C ASP A 103 -2.19 8.40 9.68
N ASN A 104 -1.58 7.62 10.57
CA ASN A 104 -0.12 7.51 10.68
C ASN A 104 0.44 6.25 9.99
N GLY A 105 -0.38 5.52 9.24
CA GLY A 105 0.03 4.30 8.53
C GLY A 105 0.22 3.10 9.45
N SER A 106 -0.27 3.16 10.69
CA SER A 106 -0.22 2.03 11.64
C SER A 106 -1.32 1.01 11.44
N CYS A 107 -2.20 1.17 10.45
CA CYS A 107 -3.34 0.29 10.22
C CYS A 107 -2.92 -1.19 10.03
N LEU A 108 -3.57 -2.05 10.79
CA LEU A 108 -3.35 -3.49 10.82
C LEU A 108 -4.53 -4.18 10.14
N TYR A 109 -4.24 -4.88 9.04
CA TYR A 109 -5.23 -5.62 8.29
C TYR A 109 -5.03 -7.11 8.50
N SER A 110 -6.14 -7.81 8.74
CA SER A 110 -6.14 -9.26 8.70
C SER A 110 -6.15 -9.74 7.25
N GLY A 111 -5.72 -10.97 7.02
CA GLY A 111 -5.62 -11.60 5.72
C GLY A 111 -5.17 -13.04 5.88
N CYS A 112 -5.06 -13.80 4.79
CA CYS A 112 -4.62 -15.19 4.92
C CYS A 112 -3.18 -15.30 5.45
N THR A 113 -3.00 -16.06 6.53
CA THR A 113 -1.69 -16.30 7.17
C THR A 113 -1.10 -17.67 6.87
N SER A 114 -1.84 -18.54 6.19
CA SER A 114 -1.38 -19.87 5.80
C SER A 114 -0.43 -19.79 4.61
N VAL A 115 0.81 -20.27 4.77
CA VAL A 115 1.85 -20.25 3.72
C VAL A 115 1.52 -21.13 2.52
N ASP A 116 0.65 -22.12 2.71
CA ASP A 116 0.25 -23.07 1.67
C ASP A 116 -0.96 -22.55 0.86
N ALA A 117 -1.56 -21.42 1.27
CA ALA A 117 -2.67 -20.81 0.56
C ALA A 117 -2.19 -19.96 -0.64
N THR A 118 -3.00 -19.93 -1.70
CA THR A 118 -2.71 -19.17 -2.93
C THR A 118 -2.75 -17.66 -2.71
N ASN A 119 -3.50 -17.20 -1.72
CA ASN A 119 -3.63 -15.80 -1.32
C ASN A 119 -2.89 -15.47 -0.02
N TYR A 120 -1.87 -16.26 0.33
CA TYR A 120 -1.01 -16.00 1.50
C TYR A 120 -0.49 -14.55 1.51
N ASN A 121 -0.76 -13.84 2.61
CA ASN A 121 -0.25 -12.51 2.85
C ASN A 121 0.73 -12.52 4.04
N PRO A 122 2.06 -12.42 3.80
CA PRO A 122 3.04 -12.40 4.89
C PRO A 122 2.96 -11.17 5.79
N ASN A 123 2.25 -10.12 5.34
CA ASN A 123 2.05 -8.88 6.10
C ASN A 123 0.68 -8.84 6.82
N ALA A 124 -0.12 -9.90 6.74
CA ALA A 124 -1.36 -9.98 7.49
C ALA A 124 -1.08 -9.97 9.00
N PHE A 125 -1.80 -9.11 9.73
CA PHE A 125 -1.69 -9.03 11.19
C PHE A 125 -2.27 -10.26 11.90
N GLY A 126 -3.27 -10.89 11.27
CA GLY A 126 -3.93 -12.09 11.75
C GLY A 126 -4.72 -12.75 10.64
N ASP A 127 -5.10 -14.01 10.87
CA ASP A 127 -5.89 -14.79 9.91
C ASP A 127 -7.34 -14.31 9.93
N ASP A 128 -7.87 -13.95 8.76
CA ASP A 128 -9.29 -13.58 8.59
C ASP A 128 -10.15 -14.72 8.06
N GLY A 129 -9.58 -15.93 7.90
CA GLY A 129 -10.25 -17.07 7.32
C GLY A 129 -10.47 -16.96 5.80
N SER A 130 -9.86 -15.99 5.13
CA SER A 130 -9.96 -15.83 3.67
C SER A 130 -9.04 -16.77 2.88
N CYS A 131 -8.24 -17.62 3.56
CA CYS A 131 -7.27 -18.48 2.89
C CYS A 131 -7.87 -19.35 1.79
N GLU A 132 -7.30 -19.24 0.59
CA GLU A 132 -7.69 -20.02 -0.57
C GLU A 132 -6.68 -21.14 -0.81
N PHE A 133 -7.15 -22.38 -0.93
CA PHE A 133 -6.33 -23.55 -1.22
C PHE A 133 -6.67 -24.09 -2.62
N ALA A 134 -5.65 -24.16 -3.47
CA ALA A 134 -5.76 -24.72 -4.80
C ALA A 134 -5.76 -26.25 -4.76
N GLY A 135 -6.69 -26.86 -5.48
CA GLY A 135 -6.71 -28.31 -5.70
C GLY A 135 -7.93 -28.72 -6.52
N CYS A 136 -8.05 -30.01 -6.82
CA CYS A 136 -9.18 -30.50 -7.59
C CYS A 136 -10.49 -30.49 -6.77
N MET A 137 -11.50 -29.74 -7.22
CA MET A 137 -12.81 -29.67 -6.55
C MET A 137 -13.85 -30.67 -7.10
N ASN A 138 -13.52 -31.43 -8.15
CA ASN A 138 -14.44 -32.41 -8.72
C ASN A 138 -14.44 -33.72 -7.91
N GLU A 139 -15.53 -34.02 -7.22
CA GLU A 139 -15.69 -35.23 -6.38
C GLU A 139 -15.55 -36.55 -7.14
N LEU A 140 -15.70 -36.54 -8.47
CA LEU A 140 -15.53 -37.73 -9.33
C LEU A 140 -14.08 -37.93 -9.79
N ALA A 141 -13.20 -36.95 -9.59
CA ALA A 141 -11.80 -37.05 -9.96
C ALA A 141 -11.00 -37.90 -8.97
N CYS A 142 -10.01 -38.64 -9.46
CA CYS A 142 -9.19 -39.51 -8.60
C CYS A 142 -8.27 -38.76 -7.63
N ASN A 143 -7.98 -37.49 -7.90
CA ASN A 143 -7.21 -36.60 -7.03
C ASN A 143 -8.09 -35.51 -6.41
N TYR A 144 -9.40 -35.75 -6.24
CA TYR A 144 -10.27 -34.85 -5.51
C TYR A 144 -9.66 -34.46 -4.16
N ASP A 145 -9.60 -33.15 -3.92
CA ASP A 145 -9.11 -32.57 -2.68
C ASP A 145 -10.26 -31.87 -1.95
N ALA A 146 -10.75 -32.51 -0.90
CA ALA A 146 -11.83 -31.97 -0.06
C ALA A 146 -11.43 -30.71 0.72
N SER A 147 -10.15 -30.36 0.78
CA SER A 147 -9.64 -29.14 1.39
C SER A 147 -9.48 -27.98 0.41
N ALA A 148 -9.58 -28.24 -0.91
CA ALA A 148 -9.51 -27.21 -1.92
C ALA A 148 -10.71 -26.27 -1.83
N THR A 149 -10.44 -24.97 -1.84
CA THR A 149 -11.45 -23.91 -1.89
C THR A 149 -11.50 -23.25 -3.26
N SER A 150 -10.58 -23.60 -4.15
CA SER A 150 -10.48 -23.09 -5.52
C SER A 150 -9.98 -24.20 -6.45
N ASP A 151 -10.69 -24.42 -7.57
CA ASP A 151 -10.33 -25.43 -8.57
C ASP A 151 -9.12 -24.95 -9.37
N ASP A 152 -8.02 -25.70 -9.26
CA ASP A 152 -6.78 -25.40 -9.99
C ASP A 152 -6.69 -26.09 -11.35
N GLY A 153 -7.73 -26.83 -11.75
CA GLY A 153 -7.77 -27.58 -12.98
C GLY A 153 -6.89 -28.83 -12.99
N SER A 154 -6.36 -29.24 -11.83
CA SER A 154 -5.54 -30.46 -11.69
C SER A 154 -6.37 -31.74 -11.69
N CYS A 155 -7.70 -31.67 -11.71
CA CYS A 155 -8.59 -32.83 -11.64
C CYS A 155 -8.26 -33.91 -12.66
N LEU A 156 -8.09 -35.15 -12.20
CA LEU A 156 -7.78 -36.33 -12.99
C LEU A 156 -9.05 -37.16 -13.16
N ILE A 157 -9.67 -37.03 -14.33
CA ILE A 157 -10.84 -37.82 -14.74
C ILE A 157 -10.33 -39.06 -15.46
N VAL A 158 -10.53 -40.22 -14.83
CA VAL A 158 -10.07 -41.51 -15.35
C VAL A 158 -11.13 -42.11 -16.25
N GLY A 159 -10.78 -42.34 -17.51
CA GLY A 159 -11.69 -42.93 -18.48
C GLY A 159 -10.97 -43.36 -19.75
N CYS A 160 -11.70 -44.03 -20.64
CA CYS A 160 -11.16 -44.38 -21.94
C CYS A 160 -11.06 -43.12 -22.80
N MET A 161 -9.83 -42.77 -23.21
CA MET A 161 -9.56 -41.61 -24.07
C MET A 161 -9.61 -41.93 -25.56
N ASP A 162 -9.79 -43.21 -25.90
CA ASP A 162 -9.85 -43.67 -27.29
C ASP A 162 -11.29 -43.54 -27.81
N PRO A 163 -11.55 -42.72 -28.84
CA PRO A 163 -12.87 -42.60 -29.45
C PRO A 163 -13.43 -43.90 -30.04
N GLU A 164 -12.58 -44.92 -30.27
CA GLU A 164 -12.99 -46.25 -30.74
C GLU A 164 -13.42 -47.19 -29.61
N GLY A 165 -13.18 -46.82 -28.35
CA GLY A 165 -13.61 -47.58 -27.18
C GLY A 165 -15.12 -47.49 -26.93
N LEU A 166 -15.74 -48.60 -26.53
CA LEU A 166 -17.17 -48.67 -26.17
C LEU A 166 -17.50 -47.83 -24.93
N ASN A 167 -16.52 -47.65 -24.04
CA ASN A 167 -16.62 -46.84 -22.84
C ASN A 167 -15.85 -45.51 -22.96
N PHE A 168 -15.70 -44.97 -24.18
CA PHE A 168 -15.07 -43.68 -24.42
C PHE A 168 -15.68 -42.57 -23.56
N ASP A 169 -14.82 -41.82 -22.90
CA ASP A 169 -15.16 -40.66 -22.09
C ASP A 169 -14.40 -39.43 -22.63
N ALA A 170 -15.16 -38.49 -23.19
CA ALA A 170 -14.63 -37.26 -23.76
C ALA A 170 -14.10 -36.27 -22.70
N GLU A 171 -14.47 -36.46 -21.43
CA GLU A 171 -14.02 -35.65 -20.29
C GLU A 171 -12.78 -36.26 -19.62
N ALA A 172 -12.38 -37.49 -19.99
CA ALA A 172 -11.21 -38.14 -19.44
C ALA A 172 -9.91 -37.42 -19.84
N ASN A 173 -9.13 -37.02 -18.83
CA ASN A 173 -7.82 -36.40 -19.00
C ASN A 173 -6.71 -37.22 -18.31
N PHE A 174 -7.05 -38.36 -17.73
CA PHE A 174 -6.13 -39.40 -17.28
C PHE A 174 -6.52 -40.79 -17.84
N PRO A 175 -5.56 -41.60 -18.34
CA PRO A 175 -5.88 -42.86 -19.03
C PRO A 175 -6.50 -43.91 -18.11
N GLY A 176 -7.70 -44.36 -18.46
CA GLY A 176 -8.38 -45.53 -17.90
C GLY A 176 -8.40 -46.70 -18.88
N GLY A 177 -9.00 -47.82 -18.45
CA GLY A 177 -9.19 -48.99 -19.32
C GLY A 177 -10.21 -48.72 -20.43
N CYS A 178 -9.90 -49.11 -21.67
CA CYS A 178 -10.83 -49.08 -22.79
C CYS A 178 -11.40 -50.47 -23.05
N ASP A 179 -12.72 -50.56 -23.11
CA ASP A 179 -13.44 -51.73 -23.57
C ASP A 179 -13.61 -51.60 -25.08
N TYR A 180 -13.09 -52.56 -25.83
CA TYR A 180 -13.33 -52.64 -27.28
C TYR A 180 -14.36 -53.74 -27.55
N PRO A 181 -15.15 -53.61 -28.62
CA PRO A 181 -15.90 -54.77 -29.08
C PRO A 181 -14.89 -55.88 -29.40
N ASP A 182 -15.12 -57.09 -28.90
CA ASP A 182 -14.34 -58.26 -29.30
C ASP A 182 -14.27 -58.25 -30.83
N ALA A 183 -13.05 -58.22 -31.38
CA ALA A 183 -12.84 -57.99 -32.81
C ALA A 183 -13.58 -59.01 -33.67
N CYS A 184 -13.84 -60.20 -33.13
CA CYS A 184 -14.67 -61.26 -33.71
C CYS A 184 -15.32 -62.10 -32.58
N PRO A 185 -16.52 -61.77 -32.07
CA PRO A 185 -17.16 -62.54 -30.99
C PRO A 185 -17.51 -63.98 -31.39
N GLY A 186 -17.49 -64.26 -32.70
CA GLY A 186 -17.72 -65.57 -33.30
C GLY A 186 -16.44 -66.32 -33.67
N ASP A 187 -15.26 -65.75 -33.43
CA ASP A 187 -13.97 -66.44 -33.56
C ASP A 187 -13.74 -67.25 -32.27
N ILE A 188 -14.20 -68.49 -32.29
CA ILE A 188 -14.21 -69.36 -31.11
C ILE A 188 -12.85 -70.04 -30.94
N ASN A 189 -12.05 -70.12 -32.02
CA ASN A 189 -10.76 -70.78 -32.02
C ASN A 189 -9.56 -69.82 -31.88
N GLY A 190 -9.78 -68.50 -31.97
CA GLY A 190 -8.80 -67.43 -31.81
C GLY A 190 -7.94 -67.15 -33.05
N ASP A 191 -8.39 -67.50 -34.26
CA ASP A 191 -7.63 -67.33 -35.51
C ASP A 191 -7.91 -66.01 -36.28
N LEU A 192 -8.75 -65.15 -35.71
CA LEU A 192 -9.20 -63.86 -36.23
C LEU A 192 -10.06 -63.93 -37.50
N PHE A 193 -10.64 -65.10 -37.79
CA PHE A 193 -11.69 -65.28 -38.80
C PHE A 193 -12.98 -65.80 -38.15
N ILE A 194 -14.11 -65.63 -38.85
CA ILE A 194 -15.38 -66.25 -38.46
C ILE A 194 -15.79 -67.18 -39.60
N ASP A 195 -15.51 -68.47 -39.46
CA ASP A 195 -15.81 -69.46 -40.48
C ASP A 195 -16.33 -70.81 -39.91
N VAL A 196 -16.37 -71.84 -40.76
CA VAL A 196 -16.90 -73.16 -40.38
C VAL A 196 -16.08 -73.79 -39.25
N SER A 197 -14.79 -73.45 -39.15
CA SER A 197 -13.87 -73.93 -38.12
C SER A 197 -14.31 -73.47 -36.73
N ASP A 198 -14.83 -72.26 -36.58
CA ASP A 198 -15.41 -71.75 -35.34
C ASP A 198 -16.68 -72.49 -34.95
N LEU A 199 -17.58 -72.70 -35.92
CA LEU A 199 -18.81 -73.45 -35.69
C LEU A 199 -18.52 -74.90 -35.27
N LEU A 200 -17.51 -75.53 -35.88
CA LEU A 200 -17.06 -76.86 -35.50
C LEU A 200 -16.40 -76.88 -34.12
N THR A 201 -15.66 -75.82 -33.77
CA THR A 201 -15.06 -75.66 -32.44
C THR A 201 -16.15 -75.49 -31.38
N PHE A 202 -17.18 -74.69 -31.65
CA PHE A 202 -18.36 -74.59 -30.80
C PHE A 202 -19.01 -75.95 -30.55
N PHE A 203 -19.26 -76.73 -31.60
CA PHE A 203 -19.90 -78.04 -31.46
C PHE A 203 -19.06 -79.07 -30.70
N GLN A 204 -17.74 -78.92 -30.65
CA GLN A 204 -16.88 -79.78 -29.81
C GLN A 204 -17.12 -79.56 -28.31
N TYR A 205 -17.39 -78.31 -27.91
CA TYR A 205 -17.66 -77.94 -26.52
C TYR A 205 -19.17 -77.87 -26.19
N TYR A 206 -20.04 -77.94 -27.18
CA TYR A 206 -21.49 -77.88 -26.96
C TYR A 206 -21.96 -79.06 -26.10
N ARG A 207 -22.47 -78.76 -24.91
CA ARG A 207 -22.86 -79.70 -23.83
C ARG A 207 -21.72 -80.43 -23.13
N THR A 208 -20.47 -79.98 -23.22
CA THR A 208 -19.45 -80.45 -22.29
C THR A 208 -19.74 -79.91 -20.89
N ALA A 209 -19.65 -80.74 -19.86
CA ALA A 209 -19.83 -80.32 -18.48
C ALA A 209 -18.57 -79.60 -17.97
N CYS A 210 -18.73 -78.40 -17.39
CA CYS A 210 -17.64 -77.74 -16.67
C CYS A 210 -17.51 -78.38 -15.27
N PRO A 211 -16.30 -78.73 -14.81
CA PRO A 211 -16.10 -79.10 -13.41
C PRO A 211 -16.36 -77.88 -12.51
N GLU A 212 -17.02 -78.11 -11.37
CA GLU A 212 -17.20 -77.11 -10.31
C GLU A 212 -15.85 -76.71 -9.68
#